data_AF-F0R5M7-F1
#
_entry.id   AF-F0R5M7-F1
#
_cell.length_a   1.000
_cell.length_b   1.000
_cell.length_c   1.000
_cell.angle_alpha   90.00
_cell.angle_beta   90.00
_cell.angle_gamma   90.00
#
_symmetry.space_group_name_H-M   'P 1'
#
loop_
_entity.id
_entity.type
_entity.pdbx_description
1 polymer ?
#
loop_
_entity_poly.entity_id
_entity_poly.type
_entity_poly.pdbx_seq_one_letter_code
_entity_poly.pdbx_strand_id
1 'polypeptide(L)'
;MEQNEINEENVLNELLMQSGLIIPYNKSFTLVMEERCRNFIDEKLNFDVFADLAMNYTKNSCPDLLKSHIWELIDENEKLSPCVWNTLVFYIIYIAIIDKEDEKEKAIYSCMLQNILVQRKGHWEELRFPSYLLKLYGFMDAYLKNNEVGSGDFPNDFLGKMFGDINSLKTTLNTEEEQRKLKIIGKYAWKHHLEEMIRNGEIQYQDPYLKAMVFLQYLFENRPSVFIHDGVFELIRESKFLQSQKKETLDRILETIRDAEIINEETERSKSSVILRLISEEHITDDTFLQEKFTPKEFFVCVYYELLLESILN
;
A
#
# COMPACT_ATOMS: atom_id res chain seq x y z
N MET A 1 26.89 -10.47 -6.00
CA MET A 1 25.85 -9.94 -6.90
C MET A 1 25.99 -8.43 -6.80
N GLU A 2 26.69 -7.83 -7.75
CA GLU A 2 26.97 -6.39 -7.73
C GLU A 2 25.66 -5.64 -7.91
N GLN A 3 25.32 -4.78 -6.95
CA GLN A 3 24.29 -3.77 -7.10
C GLN A 3 24.83 -2.77 -8.11
N ASN A 4 24.32 -2.80 -9.34
CA ASN A 4 24.52 -1.68 -10.26
C ASN A 4 23.83 -0.46 -9.62
N GLU A 5 24.63 0.50 -9.17
CA GLU A 5 24.16 1.83 -8.83
C GLU A 5 23.46 2.43 -10.06
N ILE A 6 22.15 2.62 -9.94
CA ILE A 6 21.35 3.32 -10.96
C ILE A 6 21.73 4.79 -10.88
N ASN A 7 22.15 5.37 -12.00
CA ASN A 7 22.53 6.77 -12.08
C ASN A 7 21.25 7.62 -12.14
N GLU A 8 21.00 8.43 -11.11
CA GLU A 8 19.74 9.19 -10.95
C GLU A 8 19.53 10.25 -12.04
N GLU A 9 20.58 10.71 -12.73
CA GLU A 9 20.51 11.78 -13.75
C GLU A 9 19.90 11.36 -15.11
N ASN A 10 19.42 10.13 -15.31
CA ASN A 10 18.87 9.73 -16.61
C ASN A 10 17.85 8.56 -16.59
N VAL A 11 17.04 8.47 -15.54
CA VAL A 11 16.13 7.32 -15.31
C VAL A 11 15.19 7.05 -16.49
N LEU A 12 14.56 8.07 -17.07
CA LEU A 12 13.64 7.86 -18.21
C LEU A 12 14.35 7.21 -19.41
N ASN A 13 15.57 7.65 -19.72
CA ASN A 13 16.34 7.07 -20.81
C ASN A 13 16.66 5.60 -20.55
N GLU A 14 17.06 5.26 -19.32
CA GLU A 14 17.33 3.86 -18.95
C GLU A 14 16.08 2.98 -19.08
N LEU A 15 14.93 3.48 -18.65
CA LEU A 15 13.66 2.78 -18.79
C LEU A 15 13.27 2.59 -20.26
N LEU A 16 13.44 3.62 -21.11
CA LEU A 16 13.19 3.52 -22.55
C LEU A 16 14.12 2.51 -23.22
N MET A 17 15.39 2.45 -22.85
CA MET A 17 16.34 1.45 -23.35
C MET A 17 15.94 0.01 -22.96
N GLN A 18 15.30 -0.16 -21.79
CA GLN A 18 14.79 -1.45 -21.32
C GLN A 18 13.40 -1.80 -21.89
N SER A 19 12.75 -0.89 -22.61
CA SER A 19 11.37 -1.07 -23.10
C SER A 19 11.23 -1.91 -24.37
N GLY A 20 12.33 -2.47 -24.87
CA GLY A 20 12.35 -3.34 -26.06
C GLY A 20 12.40 -2.58 -27.39
N LEU A 21 12.83 -1.32 -27.38
CA LEU A 21 13.04 -0.53 -28.59
C LEU A 21 14.27 -1.03 -29.36
N ILE A 22 14.11 -1.20 -30.68
CA ILE A 22 15.21 -1.57 -31.59
C ILE A 22 16.12 -0.36 -31.86
N ILE A 23 15.52 0.84 -31.95
CA ILE A 23 16.22 2.10 -32.16
C ILE A 23 15.92 3.01 -30.97
N PRO A 24 16.94 3.38 -30.17
CA PRO A 24 16.78 4.34 -29.09
C PRO A 24 16.33 5.71 -29.61
N TYR A 25 15.52 6.40 -28.82
CA TYR A 25 15.21 7.80 -29.08
C TYR A 25 16.43 8.69 -28.83
N ASN A 26 16.47 9.82 -29.52
CA ASN A 26 17.54 10.79 -29.32
C ASN A 26 17.38 11.52 -27.97
N LYS A 27 18.47 12.08 -27.46
CA LYS A 27 18.49 12.78 -26.17
C LYS A 27 17.47 13.92 -26.08
N SER A 28 17.26 14.66 -27.17
CA SER A 28 16.28 15.76 -27.22
C SER A 28 14.85 15.27 -27.00
N PHE A 29 14.46 14.16 -27.61
CA PHE A 29 13.14 13.55 -27.40
C PHE A 29 12.96 13.12 -25.95
N THR A 30 13.95 12.43 -25.37
CA THR A 30 13.88 11.97 -23.98
C THR A 30 13.74 13.14 -23.00
N LEU A 31 14.48 14.24 -23.20
CA LEU A 31 14.36 15.44 -22.37
C LEU A 31 12.97 16.09 -22.45
N VAL A 32 12.42 16.20 -23.67
CA VAL A 32 11.06 16.74 -23.85
C VAL A 32 10.02 15.85 -23.15
N MET A 33 10.13 14.53 -23.27
CA MET A 33 9.21 13.61 -22.61
C MET A 33 9.34 13.64 -21.08
N GLU A 34 10.56 13.75 -20.57
CA GLU A 34 10.81 13.91 -19.12
C GLU A 34 10.14 15.18 -18.58
N GLU A 35 10.37 16.33 -19.22
CA GLU A 35 9.75 17.60 -18.84
C GLU A 35 8.21 17.48 -18.81
N ARG A 36 7.61 16.79 -19.78
CA ARG A 36 6.16 16.61 -19.84
C ARG A 36 5.61 15.67 -18.80
N CYS A 37 6.32 14.59 -18.49
CA CYS A 37 5.95 13.73 -17.37
C CYS A 37 5.97 14.50 -16.04
N ARG A 38 6.94 15.39 -15.84
CA ARG A 38 7.01 16.26 -14.66
C ARG A 38 5.87 17.28 -14.63
N ASN A 39 5.62 17.99 -15.73
CA ASN A 39 4.50 18.94 -15.83
C ASN A 39 3.15 18.24 -15.61
N PHE A 40 2.97 17.02 -16.13
CA PHE A 40 1.76 16.23 -15.88
C PHE A 40 1.55 15.99 -14.38
N ILE A 41 2.62 15.70 -13.65
CA ILE A 41 2.54 15.48 -12.20
C ILE A 41 2.11 16.77 -11.50
N ASP A 42 2.76 17.88 -11.81
CA ASP A 42 2.49 19.17 -11.18
C ASP A 42 1.07 19.66 -11.47
N GLU A 43 0.54 19.40 -12.66
CA GLU A 43 -0.77 19.92 -13.09
C GLU A 43 -1.95 18.99 -12.80
N LYS A 44 -1.75 17.67 -12.83
CA LYS A 44 -2.84 16.69 -12.92
C LYS A 44 -2.81 15.63 -11.83
N LEU A 45 -1.69 15.41 -11.14
CA LEU A 45 -1.58 14.29 -10.21
C LEU A 45 -2.45 14.51 -8.97
N ASN A 46 -3.28 13.51 -8.69
CA ASN A 46 -3.94 13.29 -7.42
C ASN A 46 -4.04 11.77 -7.20
N PHE A 47 -4.61 11.35 -6.07
CA PHE A 47 -4.74 9.92 -5.74
C PHE A 47 -5.51 9.12 -6.79
N ASP A 48 -6.60 9.65 -7.35
CA ASP A 48 -7.37 8.96 -8.39
C ASP A 48 -6.59 8.80 -9.69
N VAL A 49 -5.90 9.87 -10.13
CA VAL A 49 -5.07 9.86 -11.33
C VAL A 49 -3.89 8.91 -11.16
N PHE A 50 -3.28 8.87 -9.98
CA PHE A 50 -2.22 7.93 -9.67
C PHE A 50 -2.72 6.48 -9.72
N ALA A 51 -3.88 6.20 -9.14
CA ALA A 51 -4.49 4.87 -9.21
C ALA A 51 -4.77 4.45 -10.66
N ASP A 52 -5.31 5.36 -11.49
CA ASP A 52 -5.55 5.10 -12.90
C ASP A 52 -4.23 4.83 -13.66
N LEU A 53 -3.16 5.57 -13.38
CA LEU A 53 -1.83 5.32 -13.93
C LEU A 53 -1.33 3.92 -13.55
N ALA A 54 -1.39 3.55 -12.27
CA ALA A 54 -0.94 2.25 -11.79
C ALA A 54 -1.76 1.09 -12.39
N MET A 55 -3.09 1.25 -12.51
CA MET A 55 -3.95 0.25 -13.18
C MET A 55 -3.64 0.13 -14.69
N ASN A 56 -3.32 1.24 -15.35
CA ASN A 56 -2.93 1.18 -16.77
C ASN A 56 -1.54 0.55 -16.93
N TYR A 57 -0.64 0.82 -15.98
CA TYR A 57 0.69 0.22 -15.93
C TYR A 57 0.61 -1.30 -15.85
N THR A 58 -0.20 -1.85 -14.92
CA THR A 58 -0.39 -3.30 -14.81
C THR A 58 -0.91 -3.88 -16.12
N LYS A 59 -1.76 -3.18 -16.86
CA LYS A 59 -2.33 -3.60 -18.15
C LYS A 59 -1.44 -3.38 -19.38
N ASN A 60 -0.17 -3.00 -19.20
CA ASN A 60 0.74 -2.64 -20.30
C ASN A 60 0.14 -1.55 -21.23
N SER A 61 -0.60 -0.62 -20.64
CA SER A 61 -1.43 0.38 -21.34
C SER A 61 -1.13 1.80 -20.84
N CYS A 62 -1.88 2.77 -21.36
CA CYS A 62 -1.73 4.18 -20.99
C CYS A 62 -3.10 4.87 -20.95
N PRO A 63 -3.38 5.65 -19.89
CA PRO A 63 -4.67 6.34 -19.74
C PRO A 63 -4.79 7.47 -20.77
N ASP A 64 -6.01 7.70 -21.25
CA ASP A 64 -6.28 8.71 -22.27
C ASP A 64 -5.98 10.13 -21.78
N LEU A 65 -6.07 10.37 -20.47
CA LEU A 65 -5.67 11.64 -19.86
C LEU A 65 -4.18 11.93 -20.11
N LEU A 66 -3.31 10.95 -19.89
CA LEU A 66 -1.87 11.11 -20.15
C LEU A 66 -1.58 11.21 -21.65
N LYS A 67 -2.26 10.39 -22.47
CA LYS A 67 -2.13 10.50 -23.94
C LYS A 67 -2.47 11.91 -24.39
N SER A 68 -3.62 12.44 -23.98
CA SER A 68 -4.08 13.78 -24.37
C SER A 68 -3.08 14.87 -23.97
N HIS A 69 -2.52 14.77 -22.76
CA HIS A 69 -1.52 15.73 -22.28
C HIS A 69 -0.21 15.69 -23.10
N ILE A 70 0.20 14.53 -23.58
CA ILE A 70 1.44 14.37 -24.36
C ILE A 70 1.20 14.59 -25.87
N TRP A 71 0.00 14.26 -26.39
CA TRP A 71 -0.35 14.32 -27.81
C TRP A 71 -0.34 15.74 -28.38
N GLU A 72 -0.49 16.79 -27.57
CA GLU A 72 -0.40 18.18 -28.04
C GLU A 72 0.97 18.55 -28.66
N LEU A 73 1.96 17.66 -28.58
CA LEU A 73 3.37 17.97 -28.85
C LEU A 73 4.07 16.96 -29.78
N ILE A 74 3.43 15.85 -30.08
CA ILE A 74 3.96 14.85 -31.01
C ILE A 74 3.43 15.21 -32.39
N ASP A 75 4.31 15.25 -33.40
CA ASP A 75 3.89 15.44 -34.80
C ASP A 75 2.79 14.42 -35.11
N GLU A 76 1.70 14.84 -35.77
CA GLU A 76 0.54 13.98 -36.09
C GLU A 76 0.95 12.67 -36.80
N ASN A 77 2.14 12.64 -37.39
CA ASN A 77 2.71 11.51 -38.10
C ASN A 77 3.57 10.56 -37.25
N GLU A 78 3.94 10.92 -36.01
CA GLU A 78 4.83 10.13 -35.15
C GLU A 78 4.03 9.34 -34.11
N LYS A 79 3.78 8.06 -34.39
CA LYS A 79 3.03 7.19 -33.47
C LYS A 79 3.97 6.50 -32.47
N LEU A 80 3.88 6.88 -31.20
CA LEU A 80 4.59 6.16 -30.14
C LEU A 80 4.04 4.73 -29.99
N SER A 81 4.96 3.78 -29.83
CA SER A 81 4.62 2.38 -29.61
C SER A 81 3.99 2.16 -28.22
N PRO A 82 3.15 1.11 -28.04
CA PRO A 82 2.56 0.81 -26.75
C PRO A 82 3.59 0.62 -25.62
N CYS A 83 4.76 0.08 -25.95
CA CYS A 83 5.82 -0.11 -24.95
C CYS A 83 6.36 1.22 -24.42
N VAL A 84 6.47 2.25 -25.26
CA VAL A 84 6.91 3.60 -24.85
C VAL A 84 5.86 4.24 -23.96
N TRP A 85 4.58 4.16 -24.34
CA TRP A 85 3.50 4.68 -23.52
C TRP A 85 3.47 4.08 -22.12
N ASN A 86 3.61 2.76 -22.01
CA ASN A 86 3.68 2.10 -20.71
C ASN A 86 4.94 2.50 -19.92
N THR A 87 6.07 2.72 -20.60
CA THR A 87 7.29 3.27 -19.97
C THR A 87 7.06 4.67 -19.39
N LEU A 88 6.36 5.55 -20.11
CA LEU A 88 6.04 6.90 -19.63
C LEU A 88 5.10 6.85 -18.42
N VAL A 89 4.10 5.97 -18.44
CA VAL A 89 3.23 5.73 -17.27
C VAL A 89 4.06 5.29 -16.06
N PHE A 90 4.94 4.30 -16.24
CA PHE A 90 5.80 3.83 -15.15
C PHE A 90 6.75 4.91 -14.65
N TYR A 91 7.32 5.71 -15.56
CA TYR A 91 8.22 6.80 -15.20
C TYR A 91 7.50 7.84 -14.35
N ILE A 92 6.27 8.22 -14.70
CA ILE A 92 5.43 9.13 -13.89
C ILE A 92 5.18 8.54 -12.50
N ILE A 93 4.81 7.26 -12.40
CA ILE A 93 4.64 6.58 -11.10
C ILE A 93 5.94 6.65 -10.28
N TYR A 94 7.08 6.38 -10.93
CA TYR A 94 8.39 6.36 -10.28
C TYR A 94 8.75 7.72 -9.68
N ILE A 95 8.71 8.80 -10.47
CA ILE A 95 9.07 10.13 -9.99
C ILE A 95 8.01 10.69 -9.02
N ALA A 96 6.72 10.36 -9.19
CA ALA A 96 5.66 10.75 -8.25
C ALA A 96 5.89 10.21 -6.83
N ILE A 97 6.60 9.09 -6.69
CA ILE A 97 7.00 8.53 -5.40
C ILE A 97 8.37 9.06 -5.00
N ILE A 98 9.40 8.91 -5.84
CA ILE A 98 10.80 9.17 -5.46
C ILE A 98 11.06 10.66 -5.21
N ASP A 99 10.57 11.54 -6.08
CA ASP A 99 10.85 12.98 -6.01
C ASP A 99 9.93 13.69 -5.00
N LYS A 100 9.03 12.96 -4.34
CA LYS A 100 8.11 13.52 -3.37
C LYS A 100 8.81 13.91 -2.09
N GLU A 101 8.75 15.18 -1.71
CA GLU A 101 9.33 15.69 -0.45
C GLU A 101 8.52 15.27 0.78
N ASP A 102 7.19 15.21 0.66
CA ASP A 102 6.32 14.77 1.75
C ASP A 102 6.41 13.24 1.91
N GLU A 103 7.05 12.81 3.01
CA GLU A 103 7.25 11.40 3.33
C GLU A 103 5.93 10.63 3.57
N LYS A 104 4.87 11.30 4.04
CA LYS A 104 3.55 10.69 4.20
C LYS A 104 2.92 10.43 2.83
N GLU A 105 2.92 11.44 1.94
CA GLU A 105 2.38 11.25 0.59
C GLU A 105 3.19 10.23 -0.21
N LYS A 106 4.52 10.22 -0.08
CA LYS A 106 5.40 9.19 -0.65
C LYS A 106 4.99 7.78 -0.20
N ALA A 107 4.76 7.60 1.10
CA ALA A 107 4.28 6.35 1.67
C ALA A 107 2.90 5.95 1.14
N ILE A 108 1.97 6.91 1.02
CA ILE A 108 0.63 6.69 0.45
C ILE A 108 0.74 6.21 -1.00
N TYR A 109 1.45 6.92 -1.88
CA TYR A 109 1.59 6.52 -3.28
C TYR A 109 2.28 5.16 -3.44
N SER A 110 3.29 4.87 -2.63
CA SER A 110 3.93 3.55 -2.56
C SER A 110 2.94 2.45 -2.19
N CYS A 111 2.09 2.69 -1.17
CA CYS A 111 1.07 1.74 -0.73
C CYS A 111 -0.04 1.56 -1.77
N MET A 112 -0.49 2.64 -2.41
CA MET A 112 -1.45 2.59 -3.52
C MET A 112 -0.94 1.74 -4.68
N LEU A 113 0.33 1.91 -5.06
CA LEU A 113 0.99 1.10 -6.08
C LEU A 113 1.01 -0.38 -5.66
N GLN A 114 1.45 -0.67 -4.43
CA GLN A 114 1.49 -2.04 -3.90
C GLN A 114 0.12 -2.71 -3.95
N ASN A 115 -0.94 -2.00 -3.55
CA ASN A 115 -2.30 -2.53 -3.54
C ASN A 115 -2.78 -2.83 -4.97
N ILE A 116 -2.50 -1.96 -5.94
CA ILE A 116 -2.89 -2.19 -7.35
C ILE A 116 -2.09 -3.34 -7.98
N LEU A 117 -0.80 -3.47 -7.65
CA LEU A 117 0.06 -4.54 -8.17
C LEU A 117 -0.41 -5.94 -7.75
N VAL A 118 -1.27 -6.07 -6.73
CA VAL A 118 -1.88 -7.35 -6.36
C VAL A 118 -2.63 -8.01 -7.52
N GLN A 119 -3.16 -7.22 -8.46
CA GLN A 119 -3.84 -7.71 -9.66
C GLN A 119 -2.93 -8.58 -10.56
N ARG A 120 -1.61 -8.47 -10.37
CA ARG A 120 -0.59 -9.26 -11.10
C ARG A 120 -0.02 -10.40 -10.27
N LYS A 121 -0.67 -10.77 -9.15
CA LYS A 121 -0.33 -11.99 -8.42
C LYS A 121 -0.31 -13.18 -9.38
N GLY A 122 0.75 -13.98 -9.30
CA GLY A 122 0.95 -15.15 -10.16
C GLY A 122 1.55 -14.84 -11.53
N HIS A 123 1.58 -13.56 -11.92
CA HIS A 123 1.97 -13.06 -13.24
C HIS A 123 2.98 -11.91 -13.15
N TRP A 124 3.88 -11.97 -12.17
CA TRP A 124 4.86 -10.90 -11.90
C TRP A 124 5.85 -10.69 -13.04
N GLU A 125 6.07 -11.72 -13.87
CA GLU A 125 6.89 -11.67 -15.07
C GLU A 125 6.33 -10.75 -16.17
N GLU A 126 5.04 -10.42 -16.12
CA GLU A 126 4.41 -9.48 -17.06
C GLU A 126 4.70 -8.02 -16.69
N LEU A 127 5.15 -7.76 -15.46
CA LEU A 127 5.51 -6.43 -14.99
C LEU A 127 6.88 -6.01 -15.51
N ARG A 128 6.96 -4.76 -15.97
CA ARG A 128 8.20 -4.18 -16.49
C ARG A 128 9.02 -3.50 -15.41
N PHE A 129 10.33 -3.40 -15.60
CA PHE A 129 11.22 -2.66 -14.70
C PHE A 129 11.23 -3.17 -13.24
N PRO A 130 11.38 -4.49 -13.00
CA PRO A 130 11.27 -5.07 -11.65
C PRO A 130 12.28 -4.49 -10.65
N SER A 131 13.50 -4.14 -11.09
CA SER A 131 14.51 -3.51 -10.24
C SER A 131 14.08 -2.14 -9.71
N TYR A 132 13.37 -1.36 -10.54
CA TYR A 132 12.81 -0.07 -10.16
C TYR A 132 11.58 -0.24 -9.28
N LEU A 133 10.69 -1.18 -9.62
CA LEU A 133 9.55 -1.52 -8.78
C LEU A 133 9.97 -1.85 -7.34
N LEU A 134 11.00 -2.69 -7.15
CA LEU A 134 11.49 -3.03 -5.81
C LEU A 134 11.90 -1.81 -4.98
N LYS A 135 12.38 -0.73 -5.60
CA LYS A 135 12.71 0.53 -4.90
C LYS A 135 11.48 1.32 -4.48
N LEU A 136 10.35 1.13 -5.15
CA LEU A 136 9.09 1.81 -4.87
C LEU A 136 8.29 1.13 -3.74
N TYR A 137 8.70 -0.05 -3.31
CA TYR A 137 8.08 -0.79 -2.20
C TYR A 137 8.64 -0.39 -0.83
N GLY A 138 7.82 -0.52 0.21
CA GLY A 138 8.24 -0.45 1.61
C GLY A 138 8.29 0.95 2.21
N PHE A 139 8.00 2.01 1.46
CA PHE A 139 7.93 3.37 2.01
C PHE A 139 6.85 3.50 3.09
N MET A 140 5.72 2.79 2.97
CA MET A 140 4.68 2.78 4.01
C MET A 140 5.19 2.18 5.32
N ASP A 141 5.85 1.02 5.29
CA ASP A 141 6.40 0.40 6.50
C ASP A 141 7.50 1.27 7.13
N ALA A 142 8.36 1.88 6.30
CA ALA A 142 9.38 2.81 6.77
C ALA A 142 8.76 4.05 7.43
N TYR A 143 7.72 4.63 6.81
CA TYR A 143 7.00 5.78 7.33
C TYR A 143 6.32 5.46 8.66
N LEU A 144 5.61 4.34 8.75
CA LEU A 144 4.96 3.91 10.00
C LEU A 144 5.97 3.69 11.13
N LYS A 145 7.12 3.07 10.82
CA LYS A 145 8.18 2.86 11.81
C LYS A 145 8.79 4.17 12.30
N ASN A 146 9.03 5.13 11.40
CA ASN A 146 9.62 6.42 11.74
C ASN A 146 8.64 7.34 12.49
N ASN A 147 7.34 7.17 12.28
CA ASN A 147 6.28 7.98 12.88
C ASN A 147 5.49 7.21 13.94
N GLU A 148 6.06 6.13 14.48
CA GLU A 148 5.36 5.24 15.41
C GLU A 148 4.97 5.96 16.71
N VAL A 149 3.69 5.85 17.07
CA VAL A 149 3.18 6.36 18.34
C VAL A 149 3.54 5.41 19.47
N GLY A 150 4.14 5.95 20.53
CA GLY A 150 4.54 5.15 21.70
C GLY A 150 5.82 4.35 21.45
N SER A 151 6.75 4.88 20.66
CA SER A 151 8.08 4.30 20.47
C SER A 151 8.94 4.39 21.75
N GLY A 152 9.68 3.32 22.02
CA GLY A 152 10.59 3.21 23.17
C GLY A 152 10.26 2.07 24.13
N ASP A 153 11.11 1.94 25.16
CA ASP A 153 10.97 0.92 26.19
C ASP A 153 9.83 1.23 27.16
N PHE A 154 9.29 0.18 27.76
CA PHE A 154 8.20 0.29 28.73
C PHE A 154 8.64 1.09 29.97
N PRO A 155 7.95 2.21 30.32
CA PRO A 155 8.40 3.14 31.35
C PRO A 155 8.02 2.68 32.76
N ASN A 156 8.78 1.73 33.31
CA ASN A 156 8.53 1.18 34.65
C ASN A 156 8.59 2.24 35.77
N ASP A 157 9.44 3.26 35.62
CA ASP A 157 9.57 4.39 36.54
C ASP A 157 8.27 5.19 36.66
N PHE A 158 7.58 5.36 35.53
CA PHE A 158 6.33 6.11 35.46
C PHE A 158 5.18 5.37 36.16
N LEU A 159 5.11 4.04 36.04
CA LEU A 159 4.13 3.25 36.80
C LEU A 159 4.34 3.37 38.31
N GLY A 160 5.61 3.35 38.76
CA GLY A 160 5.94 3.55 40.17
C GLY A 160 5.42 4.89 40.70
N LYS A 161 5.50 5.96 39.90
CA LYS A 161 4.89 7.26 40.24
C LYS A 161 3.37 7.20 40.21
N MET A 162 2.76 6.55 39.21
CA MET A 162 1.31 6.47 39.06
C MET A 162 0.65 5.78 40.26
N PHE A 163 1.23 4.68 40.73
CA PHE A 163 0.70 3.93 41.86
C PHE A 163 1.19 4.42 43.23
N GLY A 164 2.36 5.08 43.29
CA GLY A 164 2.99 5.52 44.54
C GLY A 164 2.69 6.97 44.95
N ASP A 165 2.50 7.88 44.00
CA ASP A 165 2.24 9.30 44.24
C ASP A 165 1.49 9.96 43.06
N ILE A 166 0.23 9.58 42.88
CA ILE A 166 -0.62 10.11 41.81
C ILE A 166 -0.82 11.64 41.88
N ASN A 167 -0.63 12.25 43.04
CA ASN A 167 -0.87 13.68 43.23
C ASN A 167 0.23 14.53 42.58
N SER A 168 1.49 14.08 42.59
CA SER A 168 2.57 14.77 41.87
C SER A 168 2.42 14.67 40.35
N LEU A 169 1.78 13.62 39.85
CA LEU A 169 1.49 13.46 38.42
C LEU A 169 0.40 14.40 37.91
N LYS A 170 -0.59 14.77 38.74
CA LYS A 170 -1.67 15.69 38.33
C LYS A 170 -1.16 17.02 37.77
N THR A 171 0.00 17.48 38.22
CA THR A 171 0.60 18.75 37.79
C THR A 171 1.57 18.59 36.61
N THR A 172 2.04 17.37 36.32
CA THR A 172 3.06 17.09 35.27
C THR A 172 2.55 16.24 34.10
N LEU A 173 1.34 15.67 34.20
CA LEU A 173 0.71 14.82 33.18
C LEU A 173 0.61 15.48 31.79
N ASN A 174 0.54 16.81 31.75
CA ASN A 174 0.46 17.56 30.50
C ASN A 174 1.83 17.82 29.84
N THR A 175 2.93 17.41 30.47
CA THR A 175 4.26 17.53 29.86
C THR A 175 4.43 16.52 28.72
N GLU A 176 5.15 16.90 27.67
CA GLU A 176 5.38 16.03 26.51
C GLU A 176 6.05 14.71 26.90
N GLU A 177 6.96 14.73 27.89
CA GLU A 177 7.65 13.52 28.35
C GLU A 177 6.69 12.51 28.98
N GLU A 178 5.82 12.93 29.90
CA GLU A 178 4.88 12.03 30.56
C GLU A 178 3.75 11.60 29.61
N GLN A 179 3.31 12.48 28.69
CA GLN A 179 2.41 12.09 27.60
C GLN A 179 3.02 11.03 26.68
N ARG A 180 4.32 11.11 26.37
CA ARG A 180 5.04 10.08 25.61
C ARG A 180 5.03 8.74 26.35
N LYS A 181 5.30 8.74 27.66
CA LYS A 181 5.27 7.52 28.48
C LYS A 181 3.87 6.89 28.52
N LEU A 182 2.81 7.71 28.62
CA LEU A 182 1.43 7.23 28.51
C LEU A 182 1.12 6.60 27.14
N LYS A 183 1.59 7.21 26.04
CA LYS A 183 1.45 6.64 24.70
C LYS A 183 2.15 5.28 24.58
N ILE A 184 3.35 5.14 25.16
CA ILE A 184 4.07 3.84 25.22
C ILE A 184 3.22 2.82 25.99
N ILE A 185 2.72 3.15 27.18
CA ILE A 185 1.87 2.24 27.96
C ILE A 185 0.62 1.84 27.18
N GLY A 186 -0.05 2.78 26.52
CA GLY A 186 -1.20 2.52 25.66
C GLY A 186 -0.89 1.56 24.51
N LYS A 187 0.26 1.71 23.85
CA LYS A 187 0.72 0.77 22.81
C LYS A 187 0.88 -0.66 23.35
N TYR A 188 1.54 -0.82 24.50
CA TYR A 188 1.73 -2.15 25.10
C TYR A 188 0.40 -2.76 25.57
N ALA A 189 -0.51 -1.96 26.10
CA ALA A 189 -1.86 -2.40 26.47
C ALA A 189 -2.64 -2.89 25.23
N TRP A 190 -2.58 -2.15 24.12
CA TRP A 190 -3.16 -2.55 22.85
C TRP A 190 -2.57 -3.86 22.32
N LYS A 191 -1.25 -3.98 22.30
CA LYS A 191 -0.56 -5.20 21.87
C LYS A 191 -0.98 -6.40 22.72
N HIS A 192 -1.04 -6.24 24.04
CA HIS A 192 -1.48 -7.29 24.95
C HIS A 192 -2.94 -7.70 24.68
N HIS A 193 -3.82 -6.73 24.48
CA HIS A 193 -5.23 -6.96 24.15
C HIS A 193 -5.39 -7.75 22.84
N LEU A 194 -4.66 -7.38 21.78
CA LEU A 194 -4.66 -8.14 20.53
C LEU A 194 -4.18 -9.58 20.72
N GLU A 195 -3.10 -9.78 21.48
CA GLU A 195 -2.62 -11.12 21.77
C GLU A 195 -3.63 -11.96 22.55
N GLU A 196 -4.34 -11.37 23.52
CA GLU A 196 -5.41 -12.05 24.26
C GLU A 196 -6.57 -12.40 23.35
N MET A 197 -7.03 -11.48 22.49
CA MET A 197 -8.10 -11.73 21.53
C MET A 197 -7.75 -12.89 20.58
N ILE A 198 -6.52 -12.92 20.05
CA ILE A 198 -6.03 -13.99 19.18
C ILE A 198 -5.97 -15.33 19.93
N ARG A 199 -5.48 -15.34 21.19
CA ARG A 199 -5.36 -16.56 22.01
C ARG A 199 -6.69 -17.13 22.48
N ASN A 200 -7.61 -16.26 22.89
CA ASN A 200 -8.88 -16.64 23.49
C ASN A 200 -9.94 -17.01 22.44
N GLY A 201 -9.67 -16.73 21.16
CA GLY A 201 -10.50 -17.21 20.06
C GLY A 201 -11.85 -16.51 19.97
N GLU A 202 -11.91 -15.21 20.28
CA GLU A 202 -13.14 -14.41 20.22
C GLU A 202 -13.77 -14.40 18.81
N ILE A 203 -12.99 -14.76 17.79
CA ILE A 203 -13.43 -14.89 16.40
C ILE A 203 -14.06 -16.28 16.19
N GLN A 204 -15.39 -16.32 16.20
CA GLN A 204 -16.20 -17.55 16.21
C GLN A 204 -16.26 -18.33 14.88
N TYR A 205 -15.78 -17.74 13.79
CA TYR A 205 -15.79 -18.40 12.48
C TYR A 205 -14.88 -19.62 12.43
N GLN A 206 -15.19 -20.62 11.60
CA GLN A 206 -14.28 -21.75 11.35
C GLN A 206 -13.41 -21.52 10.11
N ASP A 207 -13.96 -20.82 9.10
CA ASP A 207 -13.22 -20.54 7.88
C ASP A 207 -12.07 -19.54 8.14
N PRO A 208 -10.83 -19.86 7.70
CA PRO A 208 -9.68 -19.02 7.98
C PRO A 208 -9.68 -17.66 7.24
N TYR A 209 -10.38 -17.53 6.11
CA TYR A 209 -10.53 -16.26 5.41
C TYR A 209 -11.51 -15.35 6.14
N LEU A 210 -12.62 -15.90 6.64
CA LEU A 210 -13.55 -15.14 7.51
C LEU A 210 -12.85 -14.67 8.79
N LYS A 211 -12.04 -15.54 9.40
CA LYS A 211 -11.22 -15.13 10.56
C LYS A 211 -10.27 -13.99 10.24
N ALA A 212 -9.60 -14.05 9.07
CA ALA A 212 -8.71 -13.00 8.62
C ALA A 212 -9.46 -11.66 8.45
N MET A 213 -10.62 -11.66 7.79
CA MET A 213 -11.43 -10.45 7.61
C MET A 213 -11.89 -9.85 8.93
N VAL A 214 -12.51 -10.64 9.80
CA VAL A 214 -13.03 -10.15 11.09
C VAL A 214 -11.90 -9.63 11.97
N PHE A 215 -10.77 -10.32 11.97
CA PHE A 215 -9.60 -9.85 12.72
C PHE A 215 -9.09 -8.50 12.19
N LEU A 216 -9.04 -8.33 10.87
CA LEU A 216 -8.62 -7.08 10.25
C LEU A 216 -9.62 -5.94 10.51
N GLN A 217 -10.92 -6.18 10.38
CA GLN A 217 -11.94 -5.21 10.73
C GLN A 217 -11.82 -4.75 12.17
N TYR A 218 -11.75 -5.71 13.10
CA TYR A 218 -11.54 -5.41 14.51
C TYR A 218 -10.28 -4.56 14.72
N LEU A 219 -9.17 -4.96 14.10
CA LEU A 219 -7.89 -4.27 14.20
C LEU A 219 -8.04 -2.79 13.79
N PHE A 220 -8.65 -2.50 12.65
CA PHE A 220 -8.72 -1.12 12.13
C PHE A 220 -9.85 -0.28 12.75
N GLU A 221 -10.95 -0.90 13.20
CA GLU A 221 -12.04 -0.21 13.90
C GLU A 221 -11.68 0.16 15.35
N ASN A 222 -10.89 -0.68 16.03
CA ASN A 222 -10.64 -0.54 17.47
C ASN A 222 -9.22 -0.06 17.79
N ARG A 223 -8.31 0.02 16.81
CA ARG A 223 -6.94 0.47 17.01
C ARG A 223 -6.93 1.91 17.55
N PRO A 224 -6.24 2.19 18.67
CA PRO A 224 -6.22 3.53 19.27
C PRO A 224 -5.63 4.63 18.38
N SER A 225 -4.74 4.27 17.45
CA SER A 225 -4.15 5.17 16.47
C SER A 225 -3.57 4.38 15.31
N VAL A 226 -3.83 4.82 14.07
CA VAL A 226 -3.29 4.23 12.84
C VAL A 226 -1.75 4.11 12.83
N PHE A 227 -1.06 4.96 13.61
CA PHE A 227 0.40 4.98 13.73
C PHE A 227 0.96 4.07 14.82
N ILE A 228 0.13 3.21 15.42
CA ILE A 228 0.62 2.07 16.20
C ILE A 228 1.05 0.98 15.21
N HIS A 229 2.36 0.79 15.06
CA HIS A 229 2.90 -0.18 14.12
C HIS A 229 2.88 -1.59 14.73
N ASP A 230 1.81 -2.33 14.44
CA ASP A 230 1.66 -3.72 14.90
C ASP A 230 2.46 -4.74 14.07
N GLY A 231 3.18 -4.31 13.04
CA GLY A 231 4.02 -5.15 12.17
C GLY A 231 3.28 -6.34 11.55
N VAL A 232 2.91 -6.28 10.27
CA VAL A 232 2.10 -7.34 9.62
C VAL A 232 2.65 -8.77 9.82
N PHE A 233 3.98 -8.93 9.86
CA PHE A 233 4.62 -10.21 10.12
C PHE A 233 4.47 -10.72 11.56
N GLU A 234 4.44 -9.82 12.55
CA GLU A 234 4.14 -10.18 13.94
C GLU A 234 2.69 -10.67 14.04
N LEU A 235 1.74 -9.93 13.47
CA LEU A 235 0.33 -10.32 13.44
C LEU A 235 0.13 -11.71 12.79
N ILE A 236 0.82 -11.98 11.69
CA ILE A 236 0.79 -13.29 11.02
C ILE A 236 1.36 -14.40 11.91
N ARG A 237 2.46 -14.13 12.61
CA ARG A 237 3.12 -15.11 13.48
C ARG A 237 2.23 -15.51 14.65
N GLU A 238 1.57 -14.55 15.28
CA GLU A 238 0.69 -14.81 16.43
C GLU A 238 -0.65 -15.45 16.00
N SER A 239 -1.11 -15.17 14.79
CA SER A 239 -2.41 -15.64 14.27
C SER A 239 -2.34 -17.04 13.67
N LYS A 240 -2.53 -18.09 14.49
CA LYS A 240 -2.50 -19.51 14.04
C LYS A 240 -3.44 -19.82 12.87
N PHE A 241 -4.59 -19.14 12.76
CA PHE A 241 -5.55 -19.37 11.67
C PHE A 241 -5.00 -18.97 10.29
N LEU A 242 -4.00 -18.08 10.24
CA LEU A 242 -3.32 -17.69 9.00
C LEU A 242 -2.29 -18.73 8.51
N GLN A 243 -1.93 -19.71 9.35
CA GLN A 243 -0.96 -20.76 9.00
C GLN A 243 -1.58 -21.91 8.18
N SER A 244 -2.90 -21.87 7.97
CA SER A 244 -3.61 -22.81 7.10
C SER A 244 -3.02 -22.80 5.69
N GLN A 245 -2.80 -24.00 5.14
CA GLN A 245 -2.34 -24.20 3.75
C GLN A 245 -3.52 -24.28 2.76
N LYS A 246 -4.75 -24.02 3.22
CA LYS A 246 -5.93 -23.91 2.34
C LYS A 246 -5.63 -22.86 1.26
N LYS A 247 -5.97 -23.19 0.02
CA LYS A 247 -5.89 -22.28 -1.12
C LYS A 247 -7.24 -22.27 -1.82
N GLU A 248 -7.81 -21.09 -1.96
CA GLU A 248 -9.07 -20.85 -2.67
C GLU A 248 -8.88 -19.72 -3.66
N THR A 249 -9.70 -19.71 -4.71
CA THR A 249 -9.75 -18.58 -5.65
C THR A 249 -10.25 -17.34 -4.94
N LEU A 250 -9.82 -16.16 -5.39
CA LEU A 250 -10.31 -14.90 -4.84
C LEU A 250 -11.83 -14.82 -4.93
N ASP A 251 -12.41 -15.20 -6.07
CA ASP A 251 -13.86 -15.24 -6.29
C ASP A 251 -14.61 -16.00 -5.18
N ARG A 252 -14.16 -17.21 -4.84
CA ARG A 252 -14.77 -18.03 -3.79
C ARG A 252 -14.56 -17.45 -2.40
N ILE A 253 -13.43 -16.79 -2.15
CA ILE A 253 -13.18 -16.09 -0.88
C ILE A 253 -14.17 -14.94 -0.74
N LEU A 254 -14.39 -14.15 -1.81
CA LEU A 254 -15.34 -13.05 -1.84
C LEU A 254 -16.79 -13.54 -1.64
N GLU A 255 -17.19 -14.63 -2.29
CA GLU A 255 -18.49 -15.30 -2.03
C GLU A 255 -18.63 -15.68 -0.55
N THR A 256 -17.60 -16.33 0.03
CA THR A 256 -17.63 -16.78 1.43
C THR A 256 -17.80 -15.59 2.40
N ILE A 257 -17.11 -14.47 2.15
CA ILE A 257 -17.20 -13.25 2.97
C ILE A 257 -18.59 -12.63 2.87
N ARG A 258 -19.16 -12.58 1.66
CA ARG A 258 -20.50 -12.03 1.40
C ARG A 258 -21.60 -12.87 2.05
N ASP A 259 -21.53 -14.19 1.92
CA ASP A 259 -22.49 -15.12 2.53
C ASP A 259 -22.50 -15.04 4.06
N ALA A 260 -21.39 -14.64 4.66
CA ALA A 260 -21.26 -14.44 6.10
C ALA A 260 -21.79 -13.06 6.56
N GLU A 261 -22.28 -12.22 5.65
CA GLU A 261 -22.75 -10.86 5.91
C GLU A 261 -21.74 -10.03 6.72
N ILE A 262 -20.44 -10.24 6.47
CA ILE A 262 -19.39 -9.43 7.09
C ILE A 262 -19.48 -8.04 6.49
N ILE A 263 -20.08 -7.13 7.25
CA ILE A 263 -20.49 -5.79 6.80
C ILE A 263 -19.26 -4.98 6.40
N ASN A 264 -19.30 -4.40 5.21
CA ASN A 264 -18.37 -3.36 4.77
C ASN A 264 -19.16 -2.04 4.73
N GLU A 265 -19.23 -1.32 5.86
CA GLU A 265 -20.10 -0.13 5.99
C GLU A 265 -19.62 1.08 5.16
N GLU A 266 -18.38 1.07 4.67
CA GLU A 266 -17.84 2.18 3.88
C GLU A 266 -18.18 2.06 2.40
N THR A 267 -18.87 3.09 1.90
CA THR A 267 -19.41 3.17 0.54
C THR A 267 -18.46 3.80 -0.48
N GLU A 268 -17.42 4.50 -0.04
CA GLU A 268 -16.43 5.14 -0.93
C GLU A 268 -15.03 4.67 -0.56
N ARG A 269 -14.49 3.73 -1.34
CA ARG A 269 -13.14 3.20 -1.19
C ARG A 269 -12.21 3.82 -2.23
N SER A 270 -10.94 4.02 -1.88
CA SER A 270 -9.95 4.48 -2.85
C SER A 270 -9.87 3.52 -4.03
N LYS A 271 -9.68 4.05 -5.25
CA LYS A 271 -9.52 3.23 -6.47
C LYS A 271 -8.44 2.15 -6.32
N SER A 272 -7.40 2.40 -5.52
CA SER A 272 -6.30 1.46 -5.25
C SER A 272 -6.65 0.31 -4.30
N SER A 273 -7.79 0.35 -3.60
CA SER A 273 -8.22 -0.68 -2.64
C SER A 273 -8.99 -1.79 -3.37
N VAL A 274 -8.25 -2.57 -4.17
CA VAL A 274 -8.79 -3.51 -5.16
C VAL A 274 -9.67 -4.59 -4.54
N ILE A 275 -9.20 -5.29 -3.51
CA ILE A 275 -9.95 -6.39 -2.88
C ILE A 275 -11.12 -5.86 -2.07
N LEU A 276 -10.96 -4.75 -1.33
CA LEU A 276 -12.06 -4.13 -0.57
C LEU A 276 -13.21 -3.69 -1.49
N ARG A 277 -12.89 -3.12 -2.65
CA ARG A 277 -13.87 -2.73 -3.68
C ARG A 277 -14.60 -3.96 -4.26
N LEU A 278 -13.88 -5.06 -4.49
CA LEU A 278 -14.48 -6.34 -4.90
C LEU A 278 -15.42 -6.92 -3.84
N ILE A 279 -15.10 -6.78 -2.55
CA ILE A 279 -15.98 -7.17 -1.44
C ILE A 279 -17.27 -6.33 -1.47
N SER A 280 -17.17 -5.04 -1.79
CA SER A 280 -18.31 -4.12 -1.93
C SER A 280 -19.07 -4.23 -3.27
N GLU A 281 -18.82 -5.28 -4.05
CA GLU A 281 -19.46 -5.53 -5.36
C GLU A 281 -19.21 -4.45 -6.43
N GLU A 282 -18.17 -3.63 -6.27
CA GLU A 282 -17.74 -2.77 -7.35
C GLU A 282 -17.16 -3.61 -8.48
N HIS A 283 -17.67 -3.42 -9.70
CA HIS A 283 -17.17 -4.13 -10.87
C HIS A 283 -15.72 -3.76 -11.18
N ILE A 284 -14.79 -4.66 -10.85
CA ILE A 284 -13.39 -4.63 -11.30
C ILE A 284 -13.22 -5.71 -12.37
N THR A 285 -13.01 -5.31 -13.61
CA THR A 285 -13.11 -6.11 -14.84
C THR A 285 -11.97 -7.11 -15.08
N ASP A 286 -11.37 -7.71 -14.05
CA ASP A 286 -10.25 -8.66 -14.23
C ASP A 286 -10.63 -10.08 -13.80
N ASP A 287 -11.26 -10.81 -14.73
CA ASP A 287 -11.66 -12.21 -14.54
C ASP A 287 -10.47 -13.12 -14.24
N THR A 288 -9.26 -12.79 -14.72
CA THR A 288 -8.06 -13.58 -14.45
C THR A 288 -7.67 -13.45 -12.98
N PHE A 289 -7.67 -12.23 -12.44
CA PHE A 289 -7.34 -11.98 -11.04
C PHE A 289 -8.32 -12.66 -10.08
N LEU A 290 -9.61 -12.74 -10.43
CA LEU A 290 -10.62 -13.45 -9.62
C LEU A 290 -10.34 -14.96 -9.48
N GLN A 291 -9.68 -15.56 -10.47
CA GLN A 291 -9.31 -16.98 -10.45
C GLN A 291 -7.98 -17.25 -9.74
N GLU A 292 -7.22 -16.21 -9.37
CA GLU A 292 -5.98 -16.38 -8.63
C GLU A 292 -6.22 -16.97 -7.24
N LYS A 293 -5.32 -17.87 -6.84
CA LYS A 293 -5.44 -18.59 -5.57
C LYS A 293 -4.68 -17.90 -4.46
N PHE A 294 -5.34 -17.75 -3.32
CA PHE A 294 -4.77 -17.17 -2.12
C PHE A 294 -4.76 -18.16 -0.97
N THR A 295 -3.66 -18.22 -0.23
CA THR A 295 -3.67 -18.69 1.15
C THR A 295 -4.28 -17.62 2.07
N PRO A 296 -4.81 -17.98 3.25
CA PRO A 296 -5.30 -17.00 4.22
C PRO A 296 -4.25 -15.94 4.59
N LYS A 297 -2.98 -16.32 4.68
CA LYS A 297 -1.87 -15.38 4.92
C LYS A 297 -1.71 -14.36 3.79
N GLU A 298 -1.71 -14.80 2.53
CA GLU A 298 -1.56 -13.90 1.39
C GLU A 298 -2.74 -12.92 1.31
N PHE A 299 -3.96 -13.45 1.44
CA PHE A 299 -5.17 -12.65 1.47
C PHE A 299 -5.13 -11.62 2.60
N PHE A 300 -4.76 -12.04 3.81
CA PHE A 300 -4.61 -11.16 4.97
C PHE A 300 -3.64 -10.01 4.71
N VAL A 301 -2.46 -10.27 4.12
CA VAL A 301 -1.47 -9.22 3.82
C VAL A 301 -2.04 -8.21 2.84
N CYS A 302 -2.70 -8.65 1.77
CA CYS A 302 -3.27 -7.75 0.77
C CYS A 302 -4.33 -6.84 1.39
N VAL A 303 -5.29 -7.43 2.11
CA VAL A 303 -6.37 -6.66 2.74
C VAL A 303 -5.85 -5.77 3.87
N TYR A 304 -4.81 -6.19 4.61
CA TYR A 304 -4.17 -5.36 5.63
C TYR A 304 -3.66 -4.03 5.07
N TYR A 305 -2.94 -4.05 3.94
CA TYR A 305 -2.42 -2.82 3.34
C TYR A 305 -3.50 -1.96 2.68
N GLU A 306 -4.58 -2.57 2.18
CA GLU A 306 -5.75 -1.82 1.72
C GLU A 306 -6.45 -1.11 2.88
N LEU A 307 -6.78 -1.80 3.97
CA LEU A 307 -7.40 -1.18 5.16
C LEU A 307 -6.49 -0.15 5.82
N LEU A 308 -5.17 -0.40 5.85
CA LEU A 308 -4.20 0.57 6.33
C LEU A 308 -4.26 1.86 5.52
N LEU A 309 -4.26 1.74 4.19
CA LEU A 309 -4.36 2.89 3.30
C LEU A 309 -5.66 3.66 3.54
N GLU A 310 -6.80 2.97 3.60
CA GLU A 310 -8.11 3.60 3.86
C GLU A 310 -8.12 4.34 5.21
N SER A 311 -7.57 3.73 6.27
CA SER A 311 -7.47 4.36 7.59
C SER A 311 -6.52 5.57 7.67
N ILE A 312 -5.70 5.79 6.64
CA ILE A 312 -4.81 6.97 6.53
C ILE A 312 -5.48 8.08 5.69
N LEU A 313 -6.33 7.70 4.73
CA LEU A 313 -7.01 8.60 3.81
C LEU A 313 -8.29 9.20 4.40
N ASN A 314 -9.00 8.45 5.24
CA ASN A 314 -10.27 8.83 5.90
C ASN A 314 -10.04 9.29 7.35
#